data_AF-A0A4Q6C6B8-F1
#
_entry.id   AF-A0A4Q6C6B8-F1
#
_cell.length_a   1.000
_cell.length_b   1.000
_cell.length_c   1.000
_cell.angle_alpha   90.00
_cell.angle_beta   90.00
_cell.angle_gamma   90.00
#
_symmetry.space_group_name_H-M   'P 1'
#
loop_
_entity.id
_entity.type
_entity.pdbx_description
1 polymer ?
#
loop_
_entity_poly.entity_id
_entity_poly.type
_entity_poly.pdbx_seq_one_letter_code
_entity_poly.pdbx_strand_id
1 'polypeptide(L)'
;MERRSLSHWVEILSADTVKNVTDAMISVTSKDGSGKRAALDGYVVAGKTGTAQTVDEKTKRYSQTRYISSFGGFPVGVSPKLVILAVLDEPSRPTYYASETAAPLFKEILNAAVTRYAIPSVGELQIKPLASKDNLKKRKEEAIALSQAHPEPTVPLELLGTSPQGKKVWRMPSLRGLTVQEASALFDDTRVTIRTQGAGVIEDQTPNAEQKLIEGETVSLRLGF
;
A
#
# COMPACT_ATOMS: atom_id res chain seq x y z
N MET A 1 10.32 -3.49 51.80
CA MET A 1 10.57 -2.96 50.45
C MET A 1 9.81 -3.86 49.47
N GLU A 2 8.56 -3.50 49.19
CA GLU A 2 7.59 -4.37 48.53
C GLU A 2 7.74 -4.26 47.00
N ARG A 3 8.10 -5.37 46.35
CA ARG A 3 8.17 -5.48 44.90
C ARG A 3 6.75 -5.36 44.33
N ARG A 4 6.44 -4.23 43.69
CA ARG A 4 5.19 -4.05 42.92
C ARG A 4 5.06 -5.19 41.88
N SER A 5 3.95 -5.92 41.92
CA SER A 5 3.71 -7.06 41.02
C SER A 5 3.43 -6.58 39.60
N LEU A 6 4.19 -7.10 38.63
CA LEU A 6 4.07 -6.81 37.19
C LEU A 6 3.05 -7.75 36.54
N SER A 7 1.79 -7.75 37.00
CA SER A 7 0.87 -8.85 36.63
C SER A 7 -0.55 -8.38 36.34
N HIS A 8 -0.79 -7.73 35.20
CA HIS A 8 -2.10 -7.85 34.53
C HIS A 8 -1.90 -7.79 33.01
N TRP A 9 -1.60 -8.93 32.40
CA TRP A 9 -1.84 -9.10 30.97
C TRP A 9 -3.35 -9.09 30.77
N VAL A 10 -3.85 -8.12 30.01
CA VAL A 10 -5.26 -8.04 29.63
C VAL A 10 -5.40 -8.65 28.25
N GLU A 11 -6.25 -9.66 28.13
CA GLU A 11 -6.63 -10.19 26.83
C GLU A 11 -7.56 -9.17 26.15
N ILE A 12 -7.08 -8.58 25.03
CA ILE A 12 -7.85 -7.60 24.25
C ILE A 12 -8.62 -8.27 23.11
N LEU A 13 -8.09 -9.36 22.56
CA LEU A 13 -8.64 -10.09 21.43
C LEU A 13 -8.57 -11.59 21.71
N SER A 14 -9.58 -12.33 21.24
CA SER A 14 -9.57 -13.79 21.31
C SER A 14 -8.46 -14.39 20.45
N ALA A 15 -8.01 -15.59 20.81
CA ALA A 15 -6.99 -16.32 20.05
C ALA A 15 -7.36 -16.49 18.57
N ASP A 16 -8.63 -16.78 18.26
CA ASP A 16 -9.13 -16.92 16.89
C ASP A 16 -9.05 -15.60 16.11
N THR A 17 -9.41 -14.48 16.73
CA THR A 17 -9.28 -13.16 16.11
C THR A 17 -7.82 -12.83 15.85
N VAL A 18 -6.92 -13.07 16.81
CA VAL A 18 -5.48 -12.85 16.65
C VAL A 18 -4.92 -13.69 15.50
N LYS A 19 -5.34 -14.96 15.40
CA LYS A 19 -4.94 -15.84 14.30
C LYS A 19 -5.39 -15.28 12.95
N ASN A 20 -6.65 -14.92 12.80
CA ASN A 20 -7.20 -14.41 11.54
C ASN A 20 -6.55 -13.09 11.12
N VAL A 21 -6.29 -12.18 12.07
CA VAL A 21 -5.58 -10.93 11.82
C VAL A 21 -4.13 -11.20 11.41
N THR A 22 -3.46 -12.14 12.07
CA THR A 22 -2.09 -12.54 11.72
C THR A 22 -2.03 -13.11 10.31
N ASP A 23 -2.95 -14.00 9.94
CA ASP A 23 -3.04 -14.56 8.59
C ASP A 23 -3.26 -13.48 7.53
N ALA A 24 -4.13 -12.50 7.81
CA ALA A 24 -4.33 -11.35 6.94
C ALA A 24 -3.06 -10.48 6.81
N MET A 25 -2.34 -10.25 7.91
CA MET A 25 -1.08 -9.51 7.92
C MET A 25 0.06 -10.26 7.20
N ILE A 26 0.05 -11.59 7.16
CA ILE A 26 0.99 -12.37 6.35
C ILE A 26 0.70 -12.18 4.85
N SER A 27 -0.58 -12.09 4.46
CA SER A 27 -0.93 -11.84 3.05
C SER A 27 -0.35 -10.52 2.52
N VAL A 28 -0.17 -9.52 3.39
CA VAL A 28 0.42 -8.22 3.03
C VAL A 28 1.89 -8.35 2.61
N THR A 29 2.64 -9.28 3.19
CA THR A 29 4.07 -9.47 2.88
C THR A 29 4.32 -10.54 1.81
N SER A 30 3.26 -11.19 1.33
CA SER A 30 3.32 -12.17 0.25
C SER A 30 3.69 -11.51 -1.09
N LYS A 31 4.02 -12.31 -2.12
CA LYS A 31 4.52 -11.81 -3.42
C LYS A 31 3.63 -10.73 -4.06
N ASP A 32 2.32 -10.87 -3.88
CA ASP A 32 1.30 -9.99 -4.46
C ASP A 32 0.81 -8.92 -3.45
N GLY A 33 1.41 -8.87 -2.25
CA GLY A 33 1.01 -7.98 -1.17
C GLY A 33 1.69 -6.60 -1.20
N SER A 34 1.01 -5.59 -0.63
CA SER A 34 1.51 -4.21 -0.57
C SER A 34 2.78 -4.03 0.27
N GLY A 35 3.09 -4.97 1.16
CA GLY A 35 4.28 -4.99 2.02
C GLY A 35 5.36 -5.97 1.59
N LYS A 36 5.34 -6.47 0.34
CA LYS A 36 6.28 -7.51 -0.13
C LYS A 36 7.77 -7.22 0.11
N ARG A 37 8.18 -5.96 0.15
CA ARG A 37 9.57 -5.56 0.43
C ARG A 37 10.00 -5.78 1.89
N ALA A 38 9.06 -6.03 2.82
CA ALA A 38 9.34 -6.41 4.20
C ALA A 38 9.60 -7.92 4.38
N ALA A 39 9.37 -8.75 3.34
CA ALA A 39 9.60 -10.18 3.42
C ALA A 39 11.10 -10.52 3.59
N LEU A 40 11.38 -11.45 4.49
CA LEU A 40 12.72 -11.97 4.77
C LEU A 40 12.76 -13.47 4.53
N ASP A 41 13.67 -13.93 3.68
CA ASP A 41 13.80 -15.35 3.35
C ASP A 41 14.07 -16.19 4.61
N GLY A 42 13.40 -17.32 4.72
CA GLY A 42 13.48 -18.18 5.91
C GLY A 42 12.62 -17.73 7.11
N TYR A 43 11.80 -16.69 6.95
CA TYR A 43 10.87 -16.23 7.97
C TYR A 43 9.50 -15.91 7.39
N VAL A 44 8.45 -16.30 8.10
CA VAL A 44 7.09 -15.83 7.81
C VAL A 44 6.88 -14.51 8.55
N VAL A 45 6.57 -13.45 7.80
CA VAL A 45 6.42 -12.10 8.34
C VAL A 45 4.97 -11.67 8.28
N ALA A 46 4.38 -11.34 9.42
CA ALA A 46 3.11 -10.63 9.50
C ALA A 46 3.40 -9.13 9.61
N GLY A 47 2.80 -8.30 8.76
CA GLY A 47 2.99 -6.86 8.88
C GLY A 47 1.97 -6.03 8.13
N LYS A 48 2.06 -4.71 8.32
CA LYS A 48 1.20 -3.74 7.64
C LYS A 48 1.95 -2.46 7.33
N THR A 49 1.73 -1.95 6.13
CA THR A 49 2.15 -0.63 5.68
C THR A 49 1.27 0.47 6.29
N GLY A 50 1.87 1.60 6.66
CA GLY A 50 1.18 2.82 7.05
C GLY A 50 1.76 4.03 6.33
N THR A 51 0.90 4.84 5.72
CA THR A 51 1.26 6.12 5.10
C THR A 51 0.33 7.17 5.70
N ALA A 52 0.86 8.12 6.46
CA ALA A 52 0.07 9.17 7.11
C ALA A 52 0.50 10.53 6.57
N GLN A 53 -0.43 11.29 5.99
CA GLN A 53 -0.14 12.67 5.59
C GLN A 53 0.04 13.54 6.83
N THR A 54 1.03 14.42 6.81
CA THR A 54 1.25 15.39 7.89
C THR A 54 0.38 16.64 7.68
N VAL A 55 0.25 17.49 8.70
CA VAL A 55 -0.45 18.77 8.57
C VAL A 55 0.49 19.79 7.93
N ASP A 56 0.04 20.48 6.90
CA ASP A 56 0.69 21.68 6.38
C ASP A 56 0.39 22.87 7.31
N GLU A 57 1.45 23.45 7.87
CA GLU A 57 1.30 24.49 8.89
C GLU A 57 0.69 25.80 8.36
N LYS A 58 0.84 26.08 7.07
CA LYS A 58 0.35 27.30 6.42
C LYS A 58 -1.13 27.19 6.06
N THR A 59 -1.52 26.04 5.50
CA THR A 59 -2.89 25.82 5.01
C THR A 59 -3.80 25.17 6.05
N LYS A 60 -3.23 24.62 7.14
CA LYS A 60 -3.94 23.82 8.18
C LYS A 60 -4.69 22.62 7.61
N ARG A 61 -4.25 22.10 6.46
CA ARG A 61 -4.79 20.92 5.77
C ARG A 61 -3.74 19.83 5.70
N TYR A 62 -4.11 18.63 5.25
CA TYR A 62 -3.12 17.60 4.94
C TYR A 62 -2.14 18.10 3.89
N SER A 63 -0.85 17.93 4.16
CA SER A 63 0.21 18.20 3.21
C SER A 63 0.11 17.22 2.04
N GLN A 64 0.21 17.76 0.84
CA GLN A 64 0.25 16.94 -0.38
C GLN A 64 1.61 16.26 -0.54
N THR A 65 2.68 16.86 0.01
CA THR A 65 4.05 16.41 -0.21
C THR A 65 4.70 15.78 1.02
N ARG A 66 4.25 16.13 2.24
CA ARG A 66 4.85 15.66 3.49
C ARG A 66 4.03 14.55 4.12
N TYR A 67 4.66 13.40 4.35
CA TYR A 67 4.03 12.23 4.93
C TYR A 67 4.98 11.48 5.85
N ILE A 68 4.41 10.74 6.79
CA ILE A 68 5.09 9.75 7.61
C ILE A 68 4.90 8.39 6.95
N SER A 69 6.01 7.72 6.70
CA SER A 69 6.06 6.37 6.18
C SER A 69 6.32 5.39 7.32
N SER A 70 5.53 4.32 7.42
CA SER A 70 5.71 3.33 8.46
C SER A 70 5.45 1.90 8.01
N PHE A 71 6.10 0.96 8.69
CA PHE A 71 5.80 -0.46 8.59
C PHE A 71 5.87 -1.09 9.98
N GLY A 72 4.75 -1.65 10.43
CA GLY A 72 4.67 -2.40 11.68
C GLY A 72 4.52 -3.88 11.39
N GLY A 73 5.30 -4.74 12.06
CA GLY A 73 5.21 -6.17 11.85
C GLY A 73 6.04 -7.02 12.81
N PHE A 74 5.97 -8.32 12.61
CA PHE A 74 6.68 -9.32 13.41
C PHE A 74 6.89 -10.63 12.63
N PRO A 75 8.00 -11.34 12.90
CA PRO A 75 8.18 -12.72 12.46
C PRO A 75 7.25 -13.67 13.24
N VAL A 76 6.61 -14.60 12.55
CA VAL A 76 5.66 -15.58 13.11
C VAL A 76 6.40 -16.86 13.48
N GLY A 77 6.06 -17.44 14.64
CA GLY A 77 6.58 -18.74 15.07
C GLY A 77 8.04 -18.74 15.54
N VAL A 78 8.62 -17.57 15.84
CA VAL A 78 10.00 -17.46 16.32
C VAL A 78 10.09 -17.29 17.85
N SER A 79 11.28 -17.61 18.39
CA SER A 79 11.67 -17.33 19.77
C SER A 79 13.08 -16.74 19.79
N PRO A 80 13.33 -15.60 20.47
CA PRO A 80 12.38 -14.78 21.22
C PRO A 80 11.31 -14.10 20.33
N LYS A 81 10.20 -13.69 20.95
CA LYS A 81 9.15 -12.92 20.26
C LYS A 81 9.65 -11.51 19.96
N LEU A 82 9.44 -11.03 18.74
CA LEU A 82 9.85 -9.70 18.28
C LEU A 82 8.64 -8.94 17.72
N VAL A 83 8.61 -7.63 17.92
CA VAL A 83 7.73 -6.70 17.21
C VAL A 83 8.59 -5.51 16.79
N ILE A 84 8.48 -5.11 15.52
CA ILE A 84 9.27 -4.02 14.95
C ILE A 84 8.31 -3.01 14.32
N LEU A 85 8.52 -1.74 14.65
CA LEU A 85 7.87 -0.60 14.02
C LEU A 85 8.96 0.27 13.40
N ALA A 86 9.03 0.29 12.08
CA ALA A 86 9.90 1.18 11.32
C ALA A 86 9.11 2.43 10.94
N VAL A 87 9.64 3.61 11.23
CA VAL A 87 9.02 4.91 10.90
C VAL A 87 10.06 5.81 10.26
N LEU A 88 9.73 6.37 9.11
CA LEU A 88 10.48 7.44 8.47
C LEU A 88 9.59 8.69 8.44
N ASP A 89 10.11 9.76 9.01
CA ASP A 89 9.50 11.08 8.98
C ASP A 89 10.01 11.86 7.76
N GLU A 90 9.08 12.43 6.99
CA GLU A 90 9.33 13.22 5.77
C GLU A 90 10.47 12.67 4.87
N PRO A 91 10.39 11.41 4.36
CA PRO A 91 11.44 10.84 3.54
C PRO A 91 11.67 11.64 2.25
N SER A 92 12.93 11.98 1.96
CA SER A 92 13.32 13.01 0.97
C SER A 92 13.23 12.59 -0.50
N ARG A 93 12.86 11.33 -0.79
CA ARG A 93 12.74 10.81 -2.17
C ARG A 93 11.28 10.71 -2.57
N PRO A 94 10.93 10.94 -3.86
CA PRO A 94 9.56 10.88 -4.37
C PRO A 94 8.99 9.45 -4.47
N THR A 95 9.43 8.54 -3.60
CA THR A 95 8.82 7.22 -3.42
C THR A 95 7.65 7.38 -2.45
N TYR A 96 6.50 7.83 -2.96
CA TYR A 96 5.27 8.16 -2.22
C TYR A 96 4.71 7.03 -1.32
N TYR A 97 5.28 5.83 -1.37
CA TYR A 97 4.73 4.64 -0.73
C TYR A 97 5.59 4.16 0.42
N ALA A 98 4.96 3.88 1.57
CA ALA A 98 5.63 3.25 2.71
C ALA A 98 6.12 1.82 2.45
N SER A 99 5.59 1.18 1.41
CA SER A 99 6.10 -0.08 0.88
C SER A 99 7.51 0.04 0.28
N GLU A 100 7.93 1.24 -0.11
CA GLU A 100 9.20 1.48 -0.78
C GLU A 100 10.32 1.95 0.14
N THR A 101 9.97 2.49 1.32
CA THR A 101 10.94 3.05 2.29
C THR A 101 10.90 2.29 3.63
N ALA A 102 9.78 2.33 4.35
CA ALA A 102 9.69 1.72 5.67
C ALA A 102 9.71 0.18 5.65
N ALA A 103 9.18 -0.45 4.61
CA ALA A 103 9.20 -1.91 4.49
C ALA A 103 10.62 -2.49 4.28
N PRO A 104 11.49 -1.95 3.40
CA PRO A 104 12.91 -2.31 3.36
C PRO A 104 13.65 -2.07 4.69
N LEU A 105 13.41 -0.93 5.35
CA LEU A 105 14.01 -0.64 6.65
C LEU A 105 13.62 -1.69 7.70
N PHE A 106 12.35 -2.08 7.75
CA PHE A 106 11.87 -3.17 8.59
C PHE A 106 12.62 -4.47 8.29
N LYS A 107 12.81 -4.83 7.01
CA LYS A 107 13.52 -6.05 6.61
C LYS A 107 14.98 -6.04 7.11
N GLU A 108 15.68 -4.91 6.99
CA GLU A 108 17.05 -4.75 7.46
C GLU A 108 17.15 -4.92 8.98
N ILE A 109 16.25 -4.28 9.73
CA ILE A 109 16.18 -4.40 11.19
C ILE A 109 15.86 -5.83 11.60
N LEU A 110 14.90 -6.47 10.93
CA LEU A 110 14.53 -7.85 11.20
C LEU A 110 15.71 -8.79 10.94
N ASN A 111 16.40 -8.63 9.81
CA ASN A 111 17.59 -9.43 9.48
C ASN A 111 18.69 -9.27 10.54
N ALA A 112 18.99 -8.03 10.94
CA ALA A 112 19.94 -7.77 12.02
C ALA A 112 19.52 -8.41 13.35
N ALA A 113 18.24 -8.34 13.70
CA ALA A 113 17.70 -8.91 14.92
C ALA A 113 17.79 -10.44 14.93
N VAL A 114 17.31 -11.11 13.87
CA VAL A 114 17.34 -12.58 13.81
C VAL A 114 18.76 -13.12 13.82
N THR A 115 19.71 -12.44 13.15
CA THR A 115 21.13 -12.78 13.22
C THR A 115 21.68 -12.57 14.63
N ARG A 116 21.40 -11.42 15.25
CA ARG A 116 21.93 -11.05 16.57
C ARG A 116 21.46 -11.97 17.69
N TYR A 117 20.23 -12.45 17.60
CA TYR A 117 19.62 -13.36 18.57
C TYR A 117 19.71 -14.83 18.16
N ALA A 118 20.41 -15.15 17.06
CA ALA A 118 20.53 -16.50 16.52
C ALA A 118 19.17 -17.23 16.39
N ILE A 119 18.16 -16.49 15.94
CA ILE A 119 16.82 -17.04 15.73
C ILE A 119 16.91 -18.03 14.57
N PRO A 120 16.47 -19.29 14.75
CA PRO A 120 16.45 -20.24 13.65
C PRO A 120 15.49 -19.80 12.56
N SER A 121 15.88 -19.97 11.30
CA SER A 121 14.95 -19.81 10.18
C SER A 121 13.85 -20.85 10.32
N VAL A 122 12.60 -20.39 10.35
CA VAL A 122 11.43 -21.25 10.27
C VAL A 122 11.21 -21.49 8.78
N GLY A 123 11.75 -22.61 8.26
CA GLY A 123 11.49 -23.05 6.89
C GLY A 123 9.98 -22.98 6.59
N GLU A 124 9.63 -22.58 5.35
CA GLU A 124 8.28 -22.25 4.88
C GLU A 124 7.17 -22.87 5.76
N LEU A 125 6.51 -22.05 6.60
CA LEU A 125 5.27 -22.50 7.23
C LEU A 125 4.33 -22.86 6.08
N GLN A 126 3.84 -24.09 6.05
CA GLN A 126 2.78 -24.50 5.13
C GLN A 126 1.51 -23.76 5.52
N ILE A 127 1.34 -22.55 4.99
CA ILE A 127 0.09 -21.81 5.09
C ILE A 127 -0.91 -22.59 4.24
N LYS A 128 -1.86 -23.29 4.89
CA LYS A 128 -3.02 -23.86 4.19
C LYS A 128 -3.70 -22.70 3.47
N PRO A 129 -3.72 -22.67 2.13
CA PRO A 129 -4.38 -21.59 1.41
C PRO A 129 -5.87 -21.60 1.78
N LEU A 130 -6.43 -20.44 2.12
CA LEU A 130 -7.88 -20.27 2.38
C LEU A 130 -8.75 -20.47 1.13
N ALA A 131 -8.19 -20.96 0.02
CA ALA A 131 -8.90 -21.33 -1.20
C ALA A 131 -8.22 -22.54 -1.87
N SER A 132 -9.02 -23.47 -2.41
CA SER A 132 -8.51 -24.60 -3.18
C SER A 132 -7.60 -24.10 -4.32
N LYS A 133 -6.52 -24.84 -4.58
CA LYS A 133 -5.52 -24.49 -5.62
C LYS A 133 -6.14 -24.28 -7.00
N ASP A 134 -7.29 -24.90 -7.27
CA ASP A 134 -8.04 -24.75 -8.52
C ASP A 134 -8.72 -23.39 -8.65
N ASN A 135 -9.26 -22.83 -7.56
CA ASN A 135 -9.83 -21.48 -7.55
C ASN A 135 -8.75 -20.40 -7.63
N LEU A 136 -7.55 -20.68 -7.10
CA LEU A 136 -6.39 -19.78 -7.20
C LEU A 136 -5.84 -19.71 -8.62
N LYS A 137 -5.81 -20.81 -9.38
CA LYS A 137 -5.38 -20.79 -10.79
C LYS A 137 -6.32 -19.98 -11.65
N LYS A 138 -7.64 -20.22 -11.53
CA LYS A 138 -8.65 -19.47 -12.27
C LYS A 138 -8.62 -17.98 -11.94
N ARG A 139 -8.53 -17.64 -10.64
CA ARG A 139 -8.40 -16.24 -10.19
C ARG A 139 -7.07 -15.61 -10.54
N LYS A 140 -5.96 -16.36 -10.58
CA LYS A 140 -4.68 -15.86 -11.08
C LYS A 140 -4.72 -15.64 -12.57
N GLU A 141 -5.32 -16.53 -13.34
CA GLU A 141 -5.45 -16.39 -14.79
C GLU A 141 -6.37 -15.21 -15.14
N GLU A 142 -7.47 -15.03 -14.40
CA GLU A 142 -8.35 -13.86 -14.50
C GLU A 142 -7.65 -12.57 -14.05
N ALA A 143 -6.95 -12.57 -12.91
CA ALA A 143 -6.23 -11.41 -12.39
C ALA A 143 -4.94 -11.08 -13.17
N ILE A 144 -4.28 -12.07 -13.78
CA ILE A 144 -3.13 -11.89 -14.68
C ILE A 144 -3.65 -11.39 -16.04
N ALA A 145 -4.78 -11.88 -16.54
CA ALA A 145 -5.42 -11.30 -17.73
C ALA A 145 -5.83 -9.84 -17.47
N LEU A 146 -6.31 -9.51 -16.27
CA LEU A 146 -6.58 -8.13 -15.87
C LEU A 146 -5.31 -7.29 -15.64
N SER A 147 -4.27 -7.86 -15.03
CA SER A 147 -3.02 -7.18 -14.68
C SER A 147 -2.06 -7.04 -15.87
N GLN A 148 -2.11 -7.93 -16.86
CA GLN A 148 -1.35 -7.83 -18.11
C GLN A 148 -2.04 -6.91 -19.14
N ALA A 149 -3.25 -6.46 -18.84
CA ALA A 149 -3.86 -5.28 -19.42
C ALA A 149 -3.52 -4.02 -18.59
N HIS A 150 -2.26 -3.82 -18.20
CA HIS A 150 -1.74 -2.47 -17.95
C HIS A 150 -1.31 -1.89 -19.30
N PRO A 151 -2.19 -1.23 -20.08
CA PRO A 151 -1.69 -0.29 -21.05
C PRO A 151 -0.92 0.76 -20.26
N GLU A 152 0.33 1.02 -20.61
CA GLU A 152 0.91 2.32 -20.28
C GLU A 152 -0.10 3.39 -20.70
N PRO A 153 -0.27 4.49 -19.93
CA PRO A 153 -1.16 5.57 -20.32
C PRO A 153 -0.82 5.94 -21.76
N THR A 154 -1.75 5.66 -22.68
CA THR A 154 -1.49 5.65 -24.13
C THR A 154 -1.08 7.04 -24.63
N VAL A 155 -1.39 8.07 -23.83
CA VAL A 155 -0.93 9.44 -23.96
C VAL A 155 -0.65 9.97 -22.53
N PRO A 156 0.52 10.56 -22.25
CA PRO A 156 0.79 11.26 -21.00
C PRO A 156 -0.19 12.41 -20.76
N LEU A 157 -0.39 12.80 -19.50
CA LEU A 157 -1.15 14.00 -19.18
C LEU A 157 -0.45 15.23 -19.80
N GLU A 158 -1.00 15.72 -20.92
CA GLU A 158 -0.41 16.79 -21.72
C GLU A 158 -1.12 18.13 -21.44
N LEU A 159 -0.36 19.17 -21.12
CA LEU A 159 -0.91 20.52 -20.94
C LEU A 159 -1.20 21.15 -22.31
N LEU A 160 -2.48 21.27 -22.67
CA LEU A 160 -2.93 21.84 -23.95
C LEU A 160 -2.92 23.38 -23.94
N GLY A 161 -2.82 24.00 -22.77
CA GLY A 161 -2.70 25.43 -22.61
C GLY A 161 -3.60 25.98 -21.50
N THR A 162 -4.05 27.22 -21.67
CA THR A 162 -4.90 27.93 -20.71
C THR A 162 -6.22 28.31 -21.38
N SER A 163 -7.33 28.07 -20.70
CA SER A 163 -8.66 28.46 -21.17
C SER A 163 -8.80 29.99 -21.21
N PRO A 164 -9.82 30.54 -21.91
CA PRO A 164 -10.10 31.99 -21.91
C PRO A 164 -10.33 32.59 -20.52
N GLN A 165 -10.55 31.76 -19.50
CA GLN A 165 -10.80 32.12 -18.11
C GLN A 165 -9.55 31.98 -17.22
N GLY A 166 -8.37 31.74 -17.81
CA GLY A 166 -7.12 31.62 -17.05
C GLY A 166 -6.88 30.25 -16.38
N LYS A 167 -7.70 29.24 -16.68
CA LYS A 167 -7.58 27.88 -16.12
C LYS A 167 -6.72 26.98 -17.00
N LYS A 168 -5.84 26.17 -16.41
CA LYS A 168 -5.08 25.18 -17.17
C LYS A 168 -6.00 24.11 -17.76
N VAL A 169 -5.70 23.70 -19.00
CA VAL A 169 -6.45 22.67 -19.74
C VAL A 169 -5.49 21.55 -20.09
N TRP A 170 -5.79 20.34 -19.64
CA TRP A 170 -5.03 19.13 -19.93
C TRP A 170 -5.77 18.23 -20.89
N ARG A 171 -5.03 17.37 -21.58
CA ARG A 171 -5.56 16.23 -22.30
C ARG A 171 -5.68 15.05 -21.34
N MET A 172 -6.88 14.52 -21.19
CA MET A 172 -7.17 13.42 -20.27
C MET A 172 -6.49 12.13 -20.76
N PRO A 173 -5.56 11.53 -19.98
CA PRO A 173 -4.94 10.27 -20.35
C PRO A 173 -5.93 9.10 -20.18
N SER A 174 -5.65 7.96 -20.80
CA SER A 174 -6.33 6.71 -20.46
C SER A 174 -5.81 6.20 -19.11
N LEU A 175 -6.72 5.98 -18.18
CA LEU A 175 -6.49 5.49 -16.82
C LEU A 175 -6.93 4.03 -16.65
N ARG A 176 -7.49 3.40 -17.69
CA ARG A 176 -7.97 2.02 -17.60
C ARG A 176 -6.83 1.07 -17.25
N GLY A 177 -7.10 0.14 -16.34
CA GLY A 177 -6.12 -0.83 -15.84
C GLY A 177 -5.23 -0.30 -14.71
N LEU A 178 -5.19 1.01 -14.47
CA LEU A 178 -4.48 1.59 -13.34
C LEU A 178 -5.26 1.42 -12.03
N THR A 179 -4.54 1.41 -10.92
CA THR A 179 -5.13 1.59 -9.58
C THR A 179 -5.50 3.05 -9.35
N VAL A 180 -6.40 3.30 -8.38
CA VAL A 180 -6.73 4.67 -7.93
C VAL A 180 -5.47 5.44 -7.53
N GLN A 181 -4.50 4.75 -6.94
CA GLN A 181 -3.28 5.38 -6.44
C GLN A 181 -2.34 5.82 -7.57
N GLU A 182 -2.20 5.00 -8.61
CA GLU A 182 -1.45 5.35 -9.83
C GLU A 182 -2.14 6.47 -10.61
N ALA A 183 -3.46 6.42 -10.75
CA ALA A 183 -4.22 7.48 -11.40
C ALA A 183 -4.12 8.80 -10.64
N SER A 184 -4.19 8.79 -9.30
CA SER A 184 -4.03 9.99 -8.49
C SER A 184 -2.67 10.66 -8.67
N ALA A 185 -1.60 9.87 -8.84
CA ALA A 185 -0.25 10.40 -9.07
C ALA A 185 -0.14 11.20 -10.37
N LEU A 186 -0.92 10.85 -11.40
CA LEU A 186 -0.95 11.59 -12.67
C LEU A 186 -1.58 12.98 -12.53
N PHE A 187 -2.47 13.17 -11.55
CA PHE A 187 -3.23 14.41 -11.40
C PHE A 187 -2.74 15.32 -10.27
N ASP A 188 -1.64 14.96 -9.58
CA ASP A 188 -1.13 15.65 -8.38
C ASP A 188 -1.00 17.18 -8.60
N ASP A 189 -0.52 17.59 -9.80
CA ASP A 189 -0.30 18.99 -10.16
C ASP A 189 -1.48 19.70 -10.86
N THR A 190 -2.62 19.02 -11.04
CA THR A 190 -3.72 19.50 -11.92
C THR A 190 -4.88 20.17 -11.19
N ARG A 191 -4.89 20.17 -9.85
CA ARG A 191 -5.99 20.73 -9.04
C ARG A 191 -7.39 20.22 -9.46
N VAL A 192 -7.49 18.93 -9.79
CA VAL A 192 -8.75 18.24 -10.09
C VAL A 192 -9.23 17.42 -8.89
N THR A 193 -10.52 17.15 -8.82
CA THR A 193 -11.10 16.32 -7.75
C THR A 193 -11.34 14.91 -8.27
N ILE A 194 -10.87 13.88 -7.58
CA ILE A 194 -11.11 12.49 -7.97
C ILE A 194 -12.26 11.89 -7.15
N ARG A 195 -13.23 11.25 -7.81
CA ARG A 195 -14.31 10.47 -7.20
C ARG A 195 -14.22 9.03 -7.65
N THR A 196 -14.30 8.09 -6.72
CA THR A 196 -14.17 6.66 -7.00
C THR A 196 -15.43 5.89 -6.60
N GLN A 197 -15.83 4.92 -7.41
CA GLN A 197 -16.91 3.99 -7.12
C GLN A 197 -16.45 2.54 -7.40
N GLY A 198 -16.53 1.67 -6.39
CA GLY A 198 -16.10 0.25 -6.49
C GLY A 198 -14.75 -0.01 -5.81
N ALA A 199 -14.14 -1.16 -6.13
CA ALA A 199 -12.81 -1.55 -5.68
C ALA A 199 -12.09 -2.34 -6.79
N GLY A 200 -10.75 -2.27 -6.84
CA GLY A 200 -9.93 -2.91 -7.87
C GLY A 200 -9.21 -1.91 -8.78
N VAL A 201 -9.13 -2.22 -10.06
CA VAL A 201 -8.51 -1.38 -11.11
C VAL A 201 -9.57 -0.55 -11.83
N ILE A 202 -9.17 0.54 -12.47
CA ILE A 202 -10.07 1.43 -13.21
C ILE A 202 -10.55 0.73 -14.48
N GLU A 203 -11.86 0.48 -14.58
CA GLU A 203 -12.50 -0.02 -15.80
C GLU A 203 -12.98 1.11 -16.70
N ASP A 204 -13.41 2.21 -16.08
CA ASP A 204 -14.04 3.34 -16.74
C ASP A 204 -13.70 4.67 -16.04
N GLN A 205 -13.65 5.74 -16.83
CA GLN A 205 -13.29 7.08 -16.38
C GLN A 205 -14.22 8.13 -16.98
N THR A 206 -14.36 9.27 -16.31
CA THR A 206 -15.03 10.45 -16.85
C THR A 206 -14.29 11.69 -16.35
N PRO A 207 -13.79 12.59 -17.22
CA PRO A 207 -13.87 12.58 -18.69
C PRO A 207 -13.19 11.37 -19.35
N ASN A 208 -13.62 11.03 -20.58
CA ASN A 208 -13.01 9.95 -21.36
C ASN A 208 -11.57 10.30 -21.74
N ALA A 209 -10.76 9.28 -22.03
CA ALA A 209 -9.44 9.49 -22.61
C ALA A 209 -9.52 10.43 -23.83
N GLU A 210 -8.48 11.25 -24.03
CA GLU A 210 -8.35 12.25 -25.10
C GLU A 210 -9.24 13.50 -24.95
N GLN A 211 -10.18 13.51 -24.00
CA GLN A 211 -11.00 14.69 -23.74
C GLN A 211 -10.24 15.77 -22.98
N LYS A 212 -10.74 17.01 -23.05
CA LYS A 212 -10.19 18.12 -22.28
C LYS A 212 -10.59 17.97 -20.82
N LEU A 213 -9.61 18.10 -19.94
CA LEU A 213 -9.79 18.19 -18.50
C LEU A 213 -9.41 19.61 -18.07
N ILE A 214 -10.34 20.34 -17.46
CA ILE A 214 -10.12 21.71 -17.02
C ILE A 214 -9.81 21.73 -15.53
N GLU A 215 -8.92 22.63 -15.14
CA GLU A 215 -8.60 22.89 -13.73
C GLU A 215 -9.84 23.10 -12.86
N GLY A 216 -9.94 22.32 -11.77
CA GLY A 216 -11.06 22.31 -10.84
C GLY A 216 -12.22 21.38 -11.22
N GLU A 217 -12.14 20.64 -12.34
CA GLU A 217 -13.14 19.64 -12.70
C GLU A 217 -13.01 18.35 -11.86
N THR A 218 -14.07 17.53 -11.89
CA THR A 218 -14.11 16.26 -11.18
C THR A 218 -13.89 15.10 -12.16
N VAL A 219 -12.89 14.27 -11.86
CA VAL A 219 -12.63 12.99 -12.53
C VAL A 219 -13.37 11.89 -11.77
N SER A 220 -14.31 11.21 -12.41
CA SER A 220 -15.02 10.06 -11.84
C SER A 220 -14.45 8.75 -12.37
N LEU A 221 -14.16 7.81 -11.47
CA LEU A 221 -13.53 6.53 -11.78
C LEU A 221 -14.42 5.37 -11.30
N ARG A 222 -14.70 4.42 -12.18
CA ARG A 222 -15.37 3.15 -11.85
C ARG A 222 -14.34 2.03 -11.76
N LEU A 223 -14.38 1.28 -10.66
CA LEU A 223 -13.40 0.27 -10.32
C LEU A 223 -14.01 -1.14 -10.37
N GLY A 224 -13.27 -2.12 -10.90
CA GLY A 224 -13.64 -3.53 -10.98
C GLY A 224 -12.46 -4.50 -10.82
N PHE A 225 -12.78 -5.80 -10.70
CA PHE A 225 -11.85 -6.92 -10.43
C PHE A 225 -11.86 -7.96 -11.55
#